data_AF-A0A2G5TRP8-F1
#
_entry.id   AF-A0A2G5TRP8-F1
#
_cell.length_a   1.000
_cell.length_b   1.000
_cell.length_c   1.000
_cell.angle_alpha   90.00
_cell.angle_beta   90.00
_cell.angle_gamma   90.00
#
_symmetry.space_group_name_H-M   'P 1'
#
loop_
_entity.id
_entity.type
_entity.pdbx_description
1 polymer ?
#
loop_
_entity_poly.entity_id
_entity_poly.type
_entity_poly.pdbx_seq_one_letter_code
_entity_poly.pdbx_strand_id
1 'polypeptide(L)'
;MSSIMEMPELVMENIIWFSDFRSVLTLRQVCRKFRNFIDDLNDSKLPDSKFEKIEMISKKDENEITLFLVEPKDSHRSFHSIEYSETENSRSFNEK
;
A
#
# COMPACT_ATOMS: atom_id res chain seq x y z
N MET A 1 26.82 2.90 -5.87
CA MET A 1 25.78 3.31 -4.90
C MET A 1 25.39 2.07 -4.13
N SER A 2 25.37 2.15 -2.80
CA SER A 2 24.92 1.03 -1.97
C SER A 2 23.40 0.94 -2.01
N SER A 3 22.88 -0.28 -2.13
CA SER A 3 21.45 -0.53 -2.15
C SER A 3 20.94 -0.72 -0.72
N ILE A 4 19.73 -0.24 -0.43
CA ILE A 4 19.05 -0.57 0.83
C ILE A 4 18.89 -2.09 1.02
N MET A 5 18.84 -2.86 -0.08
CA MET A 5 18.79 -4.33 -0.04
C MET A 5 20.12 -5.00 0.36
N GLU A 6 21.20 -4.22 0.51
CA GLU A 6 22.46 -4.71 1.06
C GLU A 6 22.50 -4.55 2.60
N MET A 7 21.48 -3.94 3.20
CA MET A 7 21.35 -3.90 4.65
C MET A 7 21.07 -5.29 5.21
N PRO A 8 21.52 -5.60 6.44
CA PRO A 8 21.18 -6.85 7.11
C PRO A 8 19.66 -7.04 7.21
N GLU A 9 19.21 -8.29 7.10
CA GLU A 9 17.77 -8.65 7.12
C GLU A 9 17.06 -8.08 8.36
N LEU A 10 17.69 -8.15 9.54
CA LEU A 10 17.14 -7.59 10.78
C LEU A 10 16.83 -6.08 10.66
N VAL A 11 17.65 -5.32 9.94
CA VAL A 11 17.41 -3.90 9.70
C VAL A 11 16.21 -3.71 8.78
N MET A 12 16.14 -4.51 7.71
CA MET A 12 15.02 -4.48 6.76
C MET A 12 13.69 -4.87 7.43
N GLU A 13 13.71 -5.89 8.28
CA GLU A 13 12.56 -6.29 9.10
C GLU A 13 12.08 -5.14 9.98
N ASN A 14 13.00 -4.46 10.68
CA ASN A 14 12.64 -3.34 11.53
C ASN A 14 12.05 -2.18 10.72
N ILE A 15 12.57 -1.91 9.51
CA ILE A 15 11.99 -0.89 8.62
C ILE A 15 10.54 -1.24 8.28
N ILE A 16 10.26 -2.50 7.91
CA ILE A 16 8.90 -2.95 7.60
C ILE A 16 7.99 -2.87 8.84
N TRP A 17 8.49 -3.28 10.00
CA TRP A 17 7.76 -3.25 11.28
C TRP A 17 7.33 -1.83 11.69
N PHE A 18 8.19 -0.82 11.46
CA PHE A 18 7.89 0.58 11.77
C PHE A 18 7.14 1.31 10.64
N SER A 19 6.94 0.67 9.48
CA SER A 19 6.17 1.22 8.37
C SER A 19 4.67 1.00 8.58
N ASP A 20 3.85 1.88 8.03
CA ASP A 20 2.41 1.61 7.93
C ASP A 20 2.10 0.66 6.77
N PHE A 21 0.90 0.09 6.77
CA PHE A 21 0.43 -0.84 5.75
C PHE A 21 0.61 -0.29 4.33
N ARG A 22 0.32 1.00 4.14
CA ARG A 22 0.41 1.67 2.84
C ARG A 22 1.86 1.81 2.36
N SER A 23 2.77 2.17 3.26
CA SER A 23 4.20 2.26 2.96
C SER A 23 4.73 0.88 2.56
N VAL A 24 4.32 -0.19 3.25
CA VAL A 24 4.69 -1.56 2.89
C VAL A 24 4.17 -1.95 1.51
N LEU A 25 2.90 -1.64 1.19
CA LEU A 25 2.38 -1.87 -0.17
C LEU A 25 3.14 -1.09 -1.24
N THR A 26 3.56 0.13 -0.93
CA THR A 26 4.37 0.96 -1.84
C THR A 26 5.75 0.34 -2.05
N LEU A 27 6.42 -0.07 -0.96
CA LEU A 27 7.73 -0.74 -1.01
C LEU A 27 7.69 -2.03 -1.84
N ARG A 28 6.59 -2.80 -1.74
CA ARG A 28 6.34 -4.01 -2.56
C ARG A 28 6.29 -3.73 -4.07
N GLN A 29 6.02 -2.48 -4.47
CA GLN A 29 5.98 -2.06 -5.88
C GLN A 29 7.31 -1.51 -6.40
N VAL A 30 8.27 -1.15 -5.53
CA VAL A 30 9.54 -0.51 -5.91
C VAL A 30 10.43 -1.43 -6.75
N CYS A 31 10.73 -2.64 -6.29
CA CYS A 31 11.54 -3.60 -7.04
C CYS A 31 11.20 -5.06 -6.70
N ARG A 32 11.65 -6.00 -7.53
CA ARG A 32 11.41 -7.43 -7.34
C ARG A 32 12.02 -7.97 -6.04
N LYS A 33 13.21 -7.51 -5.66
CA LYS A 33 13.88 -7.96 -4.43
C LYS A 33 13.10 -7.55 -3.18
N PHE A 34 12.64 -6.30 -3.12
CA PHE A 34 11.79 -5.81 -2.03
C PHE A 34 10.50 -6.59 -1.92
N ARG A 35 9.85 -6.84 -3.05
CA ARG A 35 8.63 -7.65 -3.10
C ARG A 35 8.84 -9.03 -2.50
N ASN A 36 9.88 -9.75 -2.97
CA ASN A 36 10.16 -11.08 -2.47
C ASN A 36 10.48 -11.04 -0.96
N PHE A 37 11.33 -10.09 -0.52
CA PHE A 37 11.64 -9.93 0.90
C PHE A 37 10.38 -9.72 1.75
N ILE A 38 9.48 -8.82 1.34
CA ILE A 38 8.22 -8.55 2.06
C ILE A 38 7.29 -9.78 2.02
N ASP A 39 7.21 -10.46 0.88
CA ASP A 39 6.34 -11.63 0.70
C ASP A 39 6.83 -12.86 1.48
N ASP A 40 8.13 -12.94 1.78
CA ASP A 40 8.75 -14.01 2.58
C ASP A 40 8.72 -13.72 4.10
N LEU A 41 8.32 -12.52 4.53
CA LEU A 41 8.21 -12.18 5.95
C LEU A 41 7.07 -12.92 6.64
N ASN A 42 7.25 -13.19 7.93
CA ASN A 42 6.17 -13.67 8.78
C ASN A 42 5.11 -12.57 8.96
N ASP A 43 3.83 -12.92 8.90
CA ASP A 43 2.71 -11.99 9.09
C ASP A 43 2.82 -11.15 10.38
N SER A 44 3.42 -11.70 11.44
CA SER A 44 3.69 -10.98 12.70
C SER A 44 4.69 -9.83 12.57
N LYS A 45 5.37 -9.66 11.43
CA LYS A 45 6.27 -8.55 11.12
C LYS A 45 5.64 -7.50 10.23
N LEU A 46 4.49 -7.81 9.62
CA LEU A 46 3.77 -6.90 8.75
C LEU A 46 2.85 -5.99 9.60
N PRO A 47 2.73 -4.71 9.26
CA PRO A 47 1.84 -3.81 9.98
C PRO A 47 0.37 -4.19 9.76
N ASP A 48 -0.44 -3.97 10.79
CA ASP A 48 -1.91 -4.03 10.67
C ASP A 48 -2.37 -2.99 9.65
N SER A 49 -3.29 -3.42 8.80
CA SER A 49 -3.93 -2.60 7.78
C SER A 49 -4.75 -1.44 8.33
N LYS A 50 -5.28 -1.57 9.57
CA LYS A 50 -6.11 -0.60 10.28
C LYS A 50 -7.40 -0.16 9.58
N PHE A 51 -7.66 -0.56 8.34
CA PHE A 51 -8.92 -0.27 7.64
C PHE A 51 -9.99 -1.30 8.02
N GLU A 52 -11.25 -0.87 8.03
CA GLU A 52 -12.41 -1.73 8.34
C GLU A 52 -12.87 -2.50 7.10
N LYS A 53 -12.85 -1.84 5.93
CA LYS A 53 -13.32 -2.44 4.67
C LYS A 53 -12.59 -1.87 3.46
N ILE A 54 -12.62 -2.66 2.40
CA ILE A 54 -12.21 -2.26 1.05
C ILE A 54 -13.46 -2.14 0.20
N GLU A 55 -13.62 -1.01 -0.49
CA GLU A 55 -14.68 -0.80 -1.47
C GLU A 55 -14.07 -0.58 -2.85
N MET A 56 -14.67 -1.17 -3.89
CA MET A 56 -14.29 -0.97 -5.28
C MET A 56 -15.49 -0.43 -6.04
N ILE A 57 -15.32 0.72 -6.68
CA ILE A 57 -16.36 1.37 -7.48
C ILE A 57 -15.85 1.47 -8.91
N SER A 58 -16.64 0.97 -9.86
CA SER A 58 -16.37 1.12 -11.29
C SER A 58 -17.41 2.06 -11.89
N LYS A 59 -16.96 3.21 -12.37
CA LYS A 59 -17.80 4.19 -13.06
C LYS A 59 -17.63 4.01 -14.56
N LYS A 60 -18.58 3.29 -15.17
CA LYS A 60 -18.54 2.99 -16.61
C LYS A 60 -18.51 4.23 -17.50
N ASP A 61 -19.16 5.30 -17.07
CA ASP A 61 -19.25 6.55 -17.84
C ASP A 61 -17.92 7.34 -17.84
N GLU A 62 -17.07 7.14 -16.82
CA GLU A 62 -15.77 7.82 -16.64
C GLU A 62 -14.58 6.91 -16.95
N ASN A 63 -14.84 5.64 -17.30
CA ASN A 63 -13.82 4.58 -17.48
C ASN A 63 -12.81 4.53 -16.32
N GLU A 64 -13.32 4.74 -15.11
CA GLU A 64 -12.57 4.88 -13.86
C GLU A 64 -12.93 3.72 -12.92
N ILE A 65 -11.92 3.12 -12.31
CA ILE A 65 -12.06 2.21 -11.18
C ILE A 65 -11.39 2.84 -9.97
N THR A 66 -12.16 3.12 -8.93
CA THR A 66 -11.65 3.67 -7.68
C THR A 66 -11.70 2.59 -6.58
N LEU A 67 -10.57 2.38 -5.90
CA LEU A 67 -10.47 1.58 -4.69
C LEU A 67 -10.45 2.49 -3.47
N PHE A 68 -11.31 2.22 -2.50
CA PHE A 68 -11.34 2.92 -1.22
C PHE A 68 -10.93 1.98 -0.09
N LEU A 69 -9.93 2.40 0.70
CA LEU A 69 -9.63 1.82 1.99
C LEU A 69 -10.33 2.66 3.05
N VAL A 70 -11.35 2.09 3.68
CA VAL A 70 -12.22 2.82 4.60
C VAL A 70 -11.79 2.53 6.03
N GLU A 71 -11.42 3.57 6.76
CA GLU A 71 -11.06 3.47 8.17
C GLU A 71 -12.28 3.29 9.08
N PRO A 72 -12.09 2.75 10.31
CA PRO A 72 -13.15 2.61 11.30
C PRO A 72 -13.85 3.93 11.61
N LYS A 73 -15.15 3.88 11.91
CA LYS A 73 -16.03 5.05 12.10
C LYS A 73 -15.60 6.05 13.20
N ASP A 74 -14.75 5.62 14.13
CA ASP A 74 -14.23 6.45 15.23
C ASP A 74 -12.94 7.21 14.83
N SER A 75 -12.33 6.86 13.71
CA SER A 75 -11.30 7.69 13.06
C SER A 75 -11.97 8.94 12.50
N HIS A 76 -11.26 10.08 12.50
CA HIS A 76 -11.72 11.31 11.83
C HIS A 76 -11.83 11.09 10.31
N ARG A 77 -12.91 10.43 9.86
CA ARG A 77 -13.44 10.29 8.50
C ARG A 77 -12.42 10.36 7.35
N SER A 78 -11.28 9.69 7.49
CA SER A 78 -10.27 9.62 6.43
C SER A 78 -10.45 8.30 5.69
N PHE A 79 -10.71 8.37 4.39
CA PHE A 79 -10.70 7.20 3.52
C PHE A 79 -9.64 7.43 2.45
N HIS A 80 -8.89 6.39 2.14
CA HIS A 80 -7.83 6.50 1.15
C HIS A 80 -8.34 6.02 -0.19
N SER A 81 -8.24 6.85 -1.22
CA SER A 81 -8.68 6.51 -2.58
C SER A 81 -7.49 6.24 -3.50
N ILE A 82 -7.52 5.08 -4.17
CA ILE A 82 -6.60 4.73 -5.25
C ILE A 82 -7.43 4.70 -6.54
N GLU A 83 -7.12 5.60 -7.46
CA GLU A 83 -7.82 5.73 -8.73
C GLU A 83 -7.04 5.02 -9.85
N TYR A 84 -7.76 4.25 -10.64
CA TYR A 84 -7.30 3.60 -11.86
C TYR A 84 -8.17 4.09 -13.02
N SER A 85 -7.64 4.95 -13.87
CA SER A 85 -8.29 5.37 -15.12
C SER A 85 -7.54 4.80 -16.32
N GLU A 86 -8.27 4.32 -17.33
CA GLU A 86 -7.65 3.80 -18.56
C GLU A 86 -7.04 4.91 -19.43
N THR A 87 -7.37 6.18 -19.18
CA THR A 87 -7.05 7.25 -20.13
C THR A 87 -5.55 7.50 -20.29
N GLU A 88 -4.68 7.18 -19.31
CA GLU A 88 -3.22 7.37 -19.46
C GLU A 88 -2.34 6.42 -18.62
N ASN A 89 -2.66 5.13 -18.42
CA ASN A 89 -1.82 4.20 -17.61
C ASN A 89 -1.39 4.78 -16.22
N SER A 90 -2.14 5.75 -15.69
CA SER A 90 -1.70 6.58 -14.56
C SER A 90 -2.40 6.13 -13.29
N ARG A 91 -1.62 5.71 -12.28
CA ARG A 91 -2.11 5.51 -10.91
C ARG A 91 -1.93 6.82 -10.15
N SER A 92 -3.03 7.48 -9.78
CA SER A 92 -3.00 8.63 -8.88
C SER A 92 -3.37 8.17 -7.47
N PHE A 93 -2.61 8.61 -6.48
CA PHE A 93 -2.93 8.40 -5.07
C PHE A 93 -3.34 9.75 -4.47
N ASN A 94 -4.59 9.87 -4.04
CA ASN A 94 -5.10 11.08 -3.40
C ASN A 94 -5.63 10.74 -1.98
N GLU A 95 -5.21 11.53 -0.99
CA GLU A 95 -5.89 11.65 0.31
C GLU A 95 -6.95 12.75 0.20
N LYS A 96 -8.17 12.49 0.68
CA LYS A 96 -9.24 13.49 0.79
C LYS A 96 -9.89 13.42 2.17
#